data_AF-A0A423PPZ0-F1
#
_entry.id   AF-A0A423PPZ0-F1
#
_cell.length_a   1.000
_cell.length_b   1.000
_cell.length_c   1.000
_cell.angle_alpha   90.00
_cell.angle_beta   90.00
_cell.angle_gamma   90.00
#
_symmetry.space_group_name_H-M   'P 1'
#
loop_
_entity.id
_entity.type
_entity.pdbx_description
1 polymer ?
#
loop_
_entity_poly.entity_id
_entity_poly.type
_entity_poly.pdbx_seq_one_letter_code
_entity_poly.pdbx_strand_id
1 'polypeptide(L)'
;MSSTRVFSAMVAILAGLVVTNTAWALSAGGAKAAEGCERAFMFDGAPVSAQVIAAFEPFISDRSPSIVTEINLSAARHSNEYAAKTQLGPRGQVVADMPDTHYAYHVVGCAHDTFVLETERAPTGGSAVFKSVLFVRLDTRQAYGAAGRHLSRQTFVSVTRRIPMGDRDTAAVTLQGDKLRIGSSRYRDGPLVMRVAGETE
;
A
#
# COMPACT_ATOMS: atom_id res chain seq x y z
N MET A 1 -25.85 -24.71 -70.29
CA MET A 1 -25.09 -23.46 -70.53
C MET A 1 -25.12 -22.67 -69.24
N SER A 2 -23.97 -22.69 -68.55
CA SER A 2 -23.77 -22.17 -67.19
C SER A 2 -23.36 -20.70 -67.28
N SER A 3 -24.00 -19.82 -66.49
CA SER A 3 -23.59 -18.42 -66.32
C SER A 3 -23.10 -18.24 -64.90
N THR A 4 -21.81 -17.99 -64.81
CA THR A 4 -20.95 -17.84 -63.64
C THR A 4 -21.36 -16.64 -62.79
N ARG A 5 -21.60 -16.84 -61.49
CA ARG A 5 -21.57 -15.76 -60.48
C ARG A 5 -20.24 -15.85 -59.75
N VAL A 6 -19.42 -14.81 -59.87
CA VAL A 6 -18.17 -14.64 -59.13
C VAL A 6 -18.52 -14.08 -57.76
N PHE A 7 -18.27 -14.86 -56.71
CA PHE A 7 -18.24 -14.36 -55.32
C PHE A 7 -16.79 -14.01 -54.97
N SER A 8 -16.50 -12.72 -54.78
CA SER A 8 -15.26 -12.28 -54.15
C SER A 8 -15.35 -12.53 -52.65
N ALA A 9 -14.57 -13.51 -52.15
CA ALA A 9 -14.33 -13.69 -50.73
C ALA A 9 -13.30 -12.66 -50.26
N MET A 10 -13.73 -11.73 -49.40
CA MET A 10 -12.86 -10.76 -48.75
C MET A 10 -12.30 -11.42 -47.48
N VAL A 11 -11.00 -11.74 -47.50
CA VAL A 11 -10.25 -12.22 -46.34
C VAL A 11 -9.97 -11.01 -45.44
N ALA A 12 -10.69 -10.87 -44.33
CA ALA A 12 -10.37 -9.92 -43.29
C ALA A 12 -9.42 -10.59 -42.29
N ILE A 13 -8.13 -10.29 -42.41
CA ILE A 13 -7.13 -10.57 -41.39
C ILE A 13 -7.38 -9.60 -40.24
N LEU A 14 -8.14 -10.02 -39.21
CA LEU A 14 -8.14 -9.31 -37.94
C LEU A 14 -6.81 -9.60 -37.26
N ALA A 15 -5.89 -8.66 -37.40
CA ALA A 15 -4.69 -8.57 -36.59
C ALA A 15 -5.10 -8.57 -35.11
N GLY A 16 -4.61 -9.56 -34.37
CA GLY A 16 -4.75 -9.62 -32.93
C GLY A 16 -4.16 -8.37 -32.30
N LEU A 17 -5.02 -7.56 -31.69
CA LEU A 17 -4.59 -6.52 -30.78
C LEU A 17 -4.12 -7.22 -29.51
N VAL A 18 -2.82 -7.51 -29.45
CA VAL A 18 -2.14 -7.79 -28.19
C VAL A 18 -2.32 -6.52 -27.35
N VAL A 19 -3.20 -6.59 -26.36
CA VAL A 19 -3.32 -5.55 -25.33
C VAL A 19 -2.02 -5.59 -24.53
N THR A 20 -1.05 -4.81 -24.98
CA THR A 20 0.22 -4.61 -24.29
C THR A 20 -0.06 -3.98 -22.95
N ASN A 21 0.35 -4.69 -21.89
CA ASN A 21 0.53 -4.25 -20.50
C ASN A 21 0.27 -2.76 -20.29
N THR A 22 -0.86 -2.44 -19.66
CA THR A 22 -1.07 -1.16 -18.99
C THR A 22 0.06 -1.00 -17.98
N ALA A 23 1.09 -0.25 -18.35
CA ALA A 23 2.10 0.24 -17.43
C ALA A 23 1.38 1.16 -16.44
N TRP A 24 1.19 0.66 -15.22
CA TRP A 24 0.71 1.44 -14.09
C TRP A 24 1.80 2.42 -13.69
N ALA A 25 1.94 3.51 -14.46
CA ALA A 25 2.63 4.69 -14.01
C ALA A 25 1.73 5.35 -12.95
N LEU A 26 1.84 4.87 -11.71
CA LEU A 26 1.35 5.61 -10.55
C LEU A 26 2.13 6.91 -10.51
N SER A 27 1.48 7.97 -10.99
CA SER A 27 1.88 9.35 -10.82
C SER A 27 2.12 9.59 -9.33
N ALA A 28 3.39 9.57 -8.93
CA ALA A 28 3.86 10.21 -7.71
C ALA A 28 3.43 11.68 -7.78
N GLY A 29 2.34 12.02 -7.11
CA GLY A 29 1.95 13.40 -6.90
C GLY A 29 3.02 14.10 -6.08
N GLY A 30 3.91 14.83 -6.74
CA GLY A 30 4.60 16.01 -6.19
C GLY A 30 5.74 15.80 -5.21
N ALA A 31 6.19 14.58 -4.90
CA ALA A 31 7.44 14.37 -4.17
C ALA A 31 8.43 13.64 -5.08
N LYS A 32 9.54 14.32 -5.43
CA LYS A 32 10.73 13.67 -5.97
C LYS A 32 11.08 12.56 -4.98
N ALA A 33 10.97 11.30 -5.38
CA ALA A 33 11.34 10.17 -4.53
C ALA A 33 12.72 10.47 -3.94
N ALA A 34 12.83 10.43 -2.62
CA ALA A 34 14.13 10.48 -1.97
C ALA A 34 15.03 9.39 -2.59
N GLU A 35 16.31 9.71 -2.83
CA GLU A 35 17.27 8.71 -3.29
C GLU A 35 17.19 7.47 -2.40
N GLY A 36 16.94 6.29 -3.00
CA GLY A 36 16.92 5.01 -2.29
C GLY A 36 15.69 4.13 -2.50
N CYS A 37 14.57 4.64 -3.02
CA CYS A 37 13.37 3.82 -3.24
C CYS A 37 12.98 3.74 -4.71
N GLU A 38 13.65 2.84 -5.45
CA GLU A 38 13.28 2.47 -6.82
C GLU A 38 12.01 1.59 -6.89
N ARG A 39 11.58 1.06 -5.74
CA ARG A 39 10.45 0.13 -5.62
C ARG A 39 9.19 0.83 -5.12
N ALA A 40 8.07 0.55 -5.79
CA ALA A 40 6.74 0.90 -5.31
C ALA A 40 6.32 -0.01 -4.14
N PHE A 41 5.40 0.47 -3.29
CA PHE A 41 4.81 -0.34 -2.21
C PHE A 41 3.79 -1.33 -2.79
N MET A 42 4.32 -2.38 -3.42
CA MET A 42 3.57 -3.35 -4.20
C MET A 42 3.91 -4.77 -3.77
N PHE A 43 2.96 -5.67 -4.01
CA PHE A 43 3.11 -7.10 -3.88
C PHE A 43 2.41 -7.78 -5.06
N ASP A 44 3.11 -8.67 -5.77
CA ASP A 44 2.59 -9.42 -6.93
C ASP A 44 2.02 -8.51 -8.05
N GLY A 45 2.69 -7.38 -8.32
CA GLY A 45 2.29 -6.43 -9.37
C GLY A 45 1.10 -5.53 -9.03
N ALA A 46 0.56 -5.63 -7.82
CA ALA A 46 -0.52 -4.77 -7.32
C ALA A 46 -0.10 -4.01 -6.05
N PRO A 47 -0.74 -2.88 -5.70
CA PRO A 47 -0.56 -2.26 -4.40
C PRO A 47 -0.89 -3.25 -3.26
N VAL A 48 -0.17 -3.17 -2.15
CA VAL A 48 -0.48 -3.98 -0.96
C VAL A 48 -1.91 -3.67 -0.49
N SER A 49 -2.70 -4.70 -0.18
CA SER A 49 -4.10 -4.53 0.19
C SER A 49 -4.27 -3.59 1.40
N ALA A 50 -5.17 -2.61 1.28
CA ALA A 50 -5.50 -1.70 2.38
C ALA A 50 -6.13 -2.45 3.57
N GLN A 51 -6.86 -3.53 3.31
CA GLN A 51 -7.42 -4.38 4.35
C GLN A 51 -6.32 -5.06 5.19
N VAL A 52 -5.24 -5.51 4.53
CA VAL A 52 -4.10 -6.10 5.22
C VAL A 52 -3.42 -5.08 6.12
N ILE A 53 -3.20 -3.85 5.63
CA ILE A 53 -2.64 -2.79 6.48
C ILE A 53 -3.58 -2.46 7.65
N ALA A 54 -4.89 -2.41 7.42
CA ALA A 54 -5.87 -2.11 8.47
C ALA A 54 -5.86 -3.17 9.59
N ALA A 55 -5.84 -4.45 9.24
CA ALA A 55 -5.92 -5.55 10.19
C ALA A 55 -4.70 -5.63 11.13
N PHE A 56 -3.57 -5.07 10.72
CA PHE A 56 -2.30 -5.15 11.44
C PHE A 56 -1.73 -3.78 11.81
N GLU A 57 -2.51 -2.71 11.63
CA GLU A 57 -2.19 -1.40 12.20
C GLU A 57 -2.26 -1.49 13.74
N PRO A 58 -1.16 -1.16 14.46
CA PRO A 58 -1.15 -1.20 15.93
C PRO A 58 -2.25 -0.34 16.55
N PHE A 59 -2.91 -0.85 17.59
CA PHE A 59 -3.91 -0.09 18.33
C PHE A 59 -3.27 1.04 19.12
N ILE A 60 -4.05 2.07 19.44
CA ILE A 60 -3.57 3.19 20.27
C ILE A 60 -3.24 2.77 21.70
N SER A 61 -3.78 1.63 22.15
CA SER A 61 -3.51 0.99 23.44
C SER A 61 -2.17 0.28 23.49
N ASP A 62 -1.58 -0.04 22.35
CA ASP A 62 -0.35 -0.83 22.22
C ASP A 62 0.91 0.01 22.54
N ARG A 63 0.77 0.97 23.46
CA ARG A 63 1.82 1.93 23.81
C ARG A 63 2.94 1.26 24.57
N SER A 64 4.09 1.23 23.92
CA SER A 64 5.43 1.00 24.44
C SER A 64 5.69 -0.37 25.11
N PRO A 65 6.67 -1.14 24.60
CA PRO A 65 7.56 -0.84 23.48
C PRO A 65 6.85 -0.86 22.11
N SER A 66 7.50 -0.35 21.06
CA SER A 66 6.97 -0.41 19.70
C SER A 66 6.69 -1.85 19.31
N ILE A 67 5.42 -2.23 19.19
CA ILE A 67 5.03 -3.54 18.67
C ILE A 67 5.28 -3.51 17.17
N VAL A 68 6.25 -4.30 16.72
CA VAL A 68 6.40 -4.62 15.31
C VAL A 68 5.34 -5.65 14.98
N THR A 69 4.35 -5.24 14.19
CA THR A 69 3.33 -6.17 13.70
C THR A 69 3.72 -6.63 12.31
N GLU A 70 3.83 -7.94 12.10
CA GLU A 70 4.25 -8.52 10.82
C GLU A 70 3.20 -9.48 10.25
N ILE A 71 3.06 -9.45 8.92
CA ILE A 71 2.16 -10.32 8.16
C ILE A 71 2.94 -10.97 7.05
N ASN A 72 2.71 -12.26 6.84
CA ASN A 72 3.12 -12.95 5.62
C ASN A 72 2.13 -12.66 4.48
N LEU A 73 2.49 -11.73 3.58
CA LEU A 73 1.67 -11.36 2.42
C LEU A 73 1.46 -12.53 1.45
N SER A 74 2.50 -13.36 1.27
CA SER A 74 2.43 -14.53 0.40
C SER A 74 1.41 -15.56 0.89
N ALA A 75 1.25 -15.71 2.20
CA ALA A 75 0.20 -16.54 2.79
C ALA A 75 -1.19 -15.86 2.73
N ALA A 76 -1.25 -14.54 2.99
CA ALA A 76 -2.50 -13.78 3.00
C ALA A 76 -3.17 -13.73 1.61
N ARG A 77 -2.39 -13.73 0.52
CA ARG A 77 -2.88 -13.70 -0.88
C ARG A 77 -3.94 -14.78 -1.18
N HIS A 78 -3.77 -15.96 -0.61
CA HIS A 78 -4.62 -17.12 -0.88
C HIS A 78 -5.71 -17.31 0.17
N SER A 79 -5.82 -16.41 1.15
CA SER A 79 -6.89 -16.46 2.13
C SER A 79 -8.10 -15.67 1.65
N ASN A 80 -9.29 -16.20 1.89
CA ASN A 80 -10.55 -15.48 1.62
C ASN A 80 -10.69 -14.21 2.48
N GLU A 81 -9.96 -14.16 3.61
CA GLU A 81 -10.02 -13.07 4.57
C GLU A 81 -9.43 -11.77 4.03
N TYR A 82 -8.35 -11.85 3.23
CA TYR A 82 -7.63 -10.69 2.70
C TYR A 82 -7.69 -10.57 1.17
N ALA A 83 -8.47 -11.44 0.51
CA ALA A 83 -8.75 -11.39 -0.92
C ALA A 83 -9.65 -10.21 -1.34
N ALA A 84 -9.97 -9.28 -0.42
CA ALA A 84 -10.89 -8.19 -0.72
C ALA A 84 -10.38 -7.28 -1.84
N LYS A 85 -11.35 -6.73 -2.57
CA LYS A 85 -11.14 -5.75 -3.63
C LYS A 85 -10.57 -4.46 -3.05
N THR A 86 -9.26 -4.38 -3.00
CA THR A 86 -8.57 -3.11 -2.84
C THR A 86 -8.77 -2.29 -4.11
N GLN A 87 -9.13 -1.02 -3.95
CA GLN A 87 -9.37 -0.10 -5.07
C GLN A 87 -8.44 1.10 -4.97
N LEU A 88 -8.06 1.65 -6.12
CA LEU A 88 -7.42 2.96 -6.14
C LEU A 88 -8.49 4.04 -6.05
N GLY A 89 -8.38 4.86 -5.01
CA GLY A 89 -9.17 6.06 -4.87
C GLY A 89 -8.71 7.17 -5.82
N PRO A 90 -9.53 8.22 -5.97
CA PRO A 90 -9.31 9.30 -6.95
C PRO A 90 -8.05 10.13 -6.71
N ARG A 91 -7.46 10.07 -5.50
CA ARG A 91 -6.23 10.78 -5.13
C ARG A 91 -5.01 9.86 -5.11
N GLY A 92 -5.11 8.67 -5.72
CA GLY A 92 -4.04 7.66 -5.73
C GLY A 92 -3.90 6.89 -4.41
N GLN A 93 -4.83 7.08 -3.46
CA GLN A 93 -4.85 6.30 -2.23
C GLN A 93 -5.36 4.89 -2.50
N VAL A 94 -4.89 3.93 -1.72
CA VAL A 94 -5.30 2.53 -1.76
C VAL A 94 -6.40 2.34 -0.71
N VAL A 95 -7.56 1.85 -1.14
CA VAL A 95 -8.81 1.86 -0.35
C VAL A 95 -9.35 0.45 -0.17
N ALA A 96 -9.86 0.17 1.03
CA ALA A 96 -10.68 -0.99 1.35
C ALA A 96 -11.91 -0.58 2.17
N ASP A 97 -13.10 -0.90 1.64
CA ASP A 97 -14.36 -0.81 2.35
C ASP A 97 -14.65 -2.15 3.03
N MET A 98 -14.63 -2.16 4.36
CA MET A 98 -14.98 -3.30 5.21
C MET A 98 -16.36 -3.07 5.86
N PRO A 99 -17.05 -4.11 6.35
CA PRO A 99 -18.41 -3.96 6.89
C PRO A 99 -18.57 -2.87 7.96
N ASP A 100 -17.58 -2.70 8.82
CA ASP A 100 -17.62 -1.76 9.95
C ASP A 100 -16.73 -0.52 9.76
N THR A 101 -15.88 -0.50 8.72
CA THR A 101 -14.78 0.44 8.61
C THR A 101 -14.41 0.70 7.14
N HIS A 102 -14.31 1.97 6.79
CA HIS A 102 -13.56 2.43 5.62
C HIS A 102 -12.10 2.63 6.00
N TYR A 103 -11.18 2.05 5.22
CA TYR A 103 -9.76 2.23 5.41
C TYR A 103 -9.09 2.66 4.11
N ALA A 104 -8.21 3.64 4.20
CA ALA A 104 -7.37 4.06 3.09
C ALA A 104 -5.95 4.34 3.56
N TYR A 105 -4.99 4.15 2.66
CA TYR A 105 -3.64 4.66 2.86
C TYR A 105 -3.10 5.29 1.58
N HIS A 106 -2.16 6.21 1.72
CA HIS A 106 -1.33 6.66 0.62
C HIS A 106 0.14 6.57 1.01
N VAL A 107 0.99 6.29 0.03
CA VAL A 107 2.44 6.26 0.22
C VAL A 107 2.93 7.71 0.15
N VAL A 108 3.42 8.25 1.27
CA VAL A 108 4.05 9.58 1.33
C VAL A 108 5.41 9.53 0.63
N GLY A 109 6.12 8.42 0.82
CA GLY A 109 7.42 8.16 0.24
C GLY A 109 8.08 6.99 0.93
N CYS A 110 9.38 6.85 0.71
CA CYS A 110 10.19 5.81 1.30
C CYS A 110 11.59 6.35 1.54
N ALA A 111 12.22 5.87 2.61
CA ALA A 111 13.60 6.17 2.95
C ALA A 111 14.26 4.87 3.44
N HIS A 112 15.45 4.59 2.92
CA HIS A 112 16.11 3.30 3.09
C HIS A 112 15.21 2.15 2.60
N ASP A 113 14.82 1.25 3.49
CA ASP A 113 13.93 0.11 3.27
C ASP A 113 12.50 0.33 3.81
N THR A 114 12.24 1.53 4.32
CA THR A 114 11.03 1.84 5.09
C THR A 114 10.13 2.80 4.31
N PHE A 115 8.94 2.31 3.98
CA PHE A 115 7.86 3.10 3.43
C PHE A 115 7.16 3.90 4.53
N VAL A 116 6.81 5.14 4.22
CA VAL A 116 5.97 5.98 5.06
C VAL A 116 4.59 6.06 4.43
N LEU A 117 3.59 5.58 5.17
CA LEU A 117 2.19 5.64 4.76
C LEU A 117 1.44 6.64 5.63
N GLU A 118 0.62 7.50 5.04
CA GLU A 118 -0.44 8.19 5.79
C GLU A 118 -1.74 7.42 5.58
N THR A 119 -2.45 7.16 6.67
CA THR A 119 -3.64 6.30 6.70
C THR A 119 -4.86 7.07 7.19
N GLU A 120 -6.04 6.66 6.72
CA GLU A 120 -7.35 7.18 7.11
C GLU A 120 -8.24 5.97 7.49
N ARG A 121 -8.82 6.01 8.69
CA ARG A 121 -9.75 5.00 9.20
C ARG A 121 -11.05 5.67 9.63
N ALA A 122 -12.17 5.31 9.01
CA ALA A 122 -13.48 5.86 9.31
C ALA A 122 -14.50 4.74 9.58
N PRO A 123 -15.07 4.61 10.78
CA PRO A 123 -16.15 3.66 11.05
C PRO A 123 -17.39 3.96 10.19
N THR A 124 -18.06 2.93 9.64
CA THR A 124 -19.23 3.10 8.75
C THR A 124 -20.46 3.71 9.45
N GLY A 125 -20.52 3.68 10.79
CA GLY A 125 -21.60 4.25 11.60
C GLY A 125 -21.25 5.56 12.32
N GLY A 126 -20.13 6.21 11.99
CA GLY A 126 -19.63 7.38 12.70
C GLY A 126 -19.22 8.51 11.78
N SER A 127 -18.89 9.66 12.37
CA SER A 127 -18.30 10.79 11.62
C SER A 127 -16.78 10.90 11.82
N ALA A 128 -16.20 10.08 12.71
CA ALA A 128 -14.77 10.14 13.01
C ALA A 128 -13.95 9.61 11.83
N VAL A 129 -12.84 10.30 11.53
CA VAL A 129 -11.85 9.87 10.54
C VAL A 129 -10.49 9.91 11.21
N PHE A 130 -10.05 8.79 11.75
CA PHE A 130 -8.77 8.71 12.44
C PHE A 130 -7.63 8.62 11.44
N LYS A 131 -6.65 9.48 11.60
CA LYS A 131 -5.43 9.49 10.79
C LYS A 131 -4.22 9.00 11.56
N SER A 132 -3.34 8.31 10.86
CA SER A 132 -2.04 7.88 11.38
C SER A 132 -0.95 8.02 10.31
N VAL A 133 0.30 8.12 10.75
CA VAL A 133 1.46 7.84 9.90
C VAL A 133 2.05 6.49 10.31
N LEU A 134 2.18 5.58 9.36
CA LEU A 134 2.78 4.25 9.54
C LEU A 134 4.16 4.19 8.88
N PHE A 135 5.06 3.47 9.53
CA PHE A 135 6.36 3.09 9.01
C PHE A 135 6.29 1.61 8.71
N VAL A 136 6.50 1.26 7.44
CA VAL A 136 6.21 -0.07 6.94
C VAL A 136 7.38 -0.59 6.12
N ARG A 137 7.78 -1.84 6.36
CA ARG A 137 8.82 -2.51 5.59
C ARG A 137 8.24 -3.64 4.77
N LEU A 138 8.80 -3.86 3.59
CA LEU A 138 8.56 -5.04 2.77
C LEU A 138 9.85 -5.83 2.65
N ASP A 139 9.86 -7.04 3.18
CA ASP A 139 10.99 -7.95 3.09
C ASP A 139 10.54 -9.28 2.48
N THR A 140 11.43 -9.92 1.73
CA THR A 140 11.22 -11.28 1.23
C THR A 140 12.28 -12.17 1.83
N ARG A 141 11.88 -13.11 2.68
CA ARG A 141 12.79 -13.97 3.44
C ARG A 141 12.35 -15.43 3.41
N GLN A 142 13.26 -16.29 3.86
CA GLN A 142 13.00 -17.71 4.02
C GLN A 142 11.95 -17.91 5.13
N ALA A 143 10.84 -18.59 4.82
CA ALA A 143 9.82 -18.94 5.80
C ALA A 143 9.94 -20.41 6.24
N TYR A 144 9.44 -20.69 7.44
CA TYR A 144 9.44 -22.03 8.04
C TYR A 144 8.00 -22.43 8.35
N GLY A 145 7.63 -23.66 7.97
CA GLY A 145 6.35 -24.24 8.35
C GLY A 145 6.33 -24.78 9.78
N ALA A 146 5.17 -25.26 10.22
CA ALA A 146 4.93 -25.76 11.60
C ALA A 146 5.84 -26.93 12.06
N ALA A 147 6.60 -27.54 11.15
CA ALA A 147 7.56 -28.62 11.43
C ALA A 147 9.01 -28.23 11.10
N GLY A 148 9.32 -26.93 11.03
CA GLY A 148 10.65 -26.44 10.62
C GLY A 148 10.98 -26.66 9.14
N ARG A 149 10.03 -27.18 8.35
CA ARG A 149 10.22 -27.38 6.91
C ARG A 149 10.39 -26.03 6.21
N HIS A 150 11.44 -25.92 5.42
CA HIS A 150 11.68 -24.78 4.54
C HIS A 150 10.50 -24.62 3.56
N LEU A 151 9.88 -23.45 3.56
CA LEU A 151 8.93 -23.04 2.53
C LEU A 151 9.68 -22.30 1.41
N SER A 152 9.02 -22.00 0.29
CA SER A 152 9.60 -21.03 -0.66
C SER A 152 9.76 -19.67 0.03
N ARG A 153 10.62 -18.80 -0.52
CA ARG A 153 10.73 -17.41 -0.04
C ARG A 153 9.34 -16.77 -0.01
N GLN A 154 9.01 -16.14 1.11
CA GLN A 154 7.73 -15.47 1.32
C GLN A 154 8.01 -13.97 1.51
N THR A 155 7.09 -13.14 1.05
CA THR A 155 7.12 -11.69 1.29
C THR A 155 6.31 -11.37 2.53
N PHE A 156 6.88 -10.52 3.37
CA PHE A 156 6.31 -10.04 4.61
C PHE A 156 6.15 -8.53 4.54
N VAL A 157 5.11 -8.03 5.21
CA VAL A 157 4.95 -6.62 5.50
C VAL A 157 4.99 -6.43 7.01
N SER A 158 5.80 -5.47 7.46
CA SER A 158 6.00 -5.20 8.89
C SER A 158 5.70 -3.75 9.18
N VAL A 159 4.73 -3.47 10.05
CA VAL A 159 4.48 -2.13 10.60
C VAL A 159 5.40 -1.95 11.81
N THR A 160 6.43 -1.14 11.65
CA THR A 160 7.49 -0.96 12.67
C THR A 160 7.19 0.19 13.61
N ARG A 161 6.40 1.17 13.15
CA ARG A 161 6.03 2.33 13.95
C ARG A 161 4.71 2.92 13.47
N ARG A 162 3.95 3.45 14.43
CA ARG A 162 2.73 4.23 14.20
C ARG A 162 2.81 5.56 14.94
N ILE A 163 2.39 6.63 14.28
CA ILE A 163 2.20 7.96 14.88
C ILE A 163 0.71 8.32 14.70
N PRO A 164 -0.09 8.29 15.77
CA PRO A 164 -1.47 8.75 15.67
C PRO A 164 -1.49 10.26 15.42
N MET A 165 -2.21 10.70 14.39
CA MET A 165 -2.36 12.14 14.09
C MET A 165 -3.58 12.72 14.80
N GLY A 166 -4.70 11.97 14.82
CA GLY A 166 -5.95 12.36 15.46
C GLY A 166 -7.15 12.20 14.53
N ASP A 167 -8.32 12.62 14.99
CA ASP A 167 -9.55 12.68 14.17
C ASP A 167 -9.46 13.83 13.16
N ARG A 168 -9.71 13.59 11.87
CA ARG A 168 -9.71 14.59 10.78
C ARG A 168 -8.52 15.56 10.84
N ASP A 169 -7.33 15.05 11.17
CA ASP A 169 -6.14 15.88 11.19
C ASP A 169 -5.83 16.38 9.76
N THR A 170 -5.47 17.66 9.64
CA THR A 170 -5.17 18.34 8.38
C THR A 170 -3.69 18.67 8.21
N ALA A 171 -2.83 18.24 9.15
CA ALA A 171 -1.38 18.40 9.02
C ALA A 171 -0.87 17.73 7.74
N ALA A 172 -0.10 18.47 6.95
CA ALA A 172 0.62 17.89 5.82
C ALA A 172 1.71 16.93 6.31
N VAL A 173 1.79 15.75 5.70
CA VAL A 173 2.86 14.77 5.91
C VAL A 173 3.78 14.80 4.70
N THR A 174 5.07 15.06 4.92
CA THR A 174 6.06 15.20 3.86
C THR A 174 7.33 14.45 4.22
N LEU A 175 7.94 13.79 3.24
CA LEU A 175 9.22 13.10 3.39
C LEU A 175 10.22 13.72 2.41
N GLN A 176 11.37 14.15 2.94
CA GLN A 176 12.48 14.69 2.14
C GLN A 176 13.77 14.00 2.57
N GLY A 177 14.34 13.16 1.70
CA GLY A 177 15.43 12.27 2.11
C GLY A 177 14.94 11.29 3.18
N ASP A 178 15.69 11.16 4.27
CA ASP A 178 15.32 10.39 5.47
C ASP A 178 14.48 11.20 6.47
N LYS A 179 14.15 12.46 6.17
CA LYS A 179 13.51 13.37 7.13
C LYS A 179 12.01 13.45 6.91
N LEU A 180 11.24 12.87 7.82
CA LEU A 180 9.79 12.99 7.90
C LEU A 180 9.42 14.28 8.64
N ARG A 181 8.50 15.04 8.06
CA ARG A 181 7.85 16.20 8.69
C ARG A 181 6.34 16.01 8.65
N ILE A 182 5.73 16.05 9.83
CA ILE A 182 4.28 16.18 10.02
C ILE A 182 4.04 17.64 10.45
N GLY A 183 3.21 18.35 9.70
CA GLY A 183 2.88 19.75 9.98
C GLY A 183 2.19 19.97 11.33
N SER A 184 2.01 21.25 11.66
CA SER A 184 1.13 21.67 12.75
C SER A 184 -0.32 21.35 12.42
N SER A 185 -1.14 21.14 13.46
CA SER A 185 -2.58 20.94 13.34
C SER A 185 -3.30 21.37 14.61
N ARG A 186 -4.62 21.19 14.67
CA ARG A 186 -5.40 21.38 15.90
C ARG A 186 -4.97 20.51 17.08
N TYR A 187 -4.12 19.52 16.86
CA TYR A 187 -3.59 18.61 17.89
C TYR A 187 -2.09 18.79 18.14
N ARG A 188 -1.42 19.69 17.43
CA ARG A 188 0.03 19.91 17.50
C ARG A 188 0.37 21.37 17.21
N ASP A 189 0.89 22.06 18.22
CA ASP A 189 1.28 23.47 18.14
C ASP A 189 2.45 23.73 17.17
N GLY A 190 3.26 22.70 16.92
CA GLY A 190 4.42 22.77 16.03
C GLY A 190 4.59 21.51 15.19
N PRO A 191 5.40 21.60 14.10
CA PRO A 191 5.66 20.45 13.26
C PRO A 191 6.46 19.39 14.02
N LEU A 192 6.05 18.13 13.88
CA LEU A 192 6.84 16.99 14.32
C LEU A 192 7.83 16.65 13.22
N VAL A 193 9.12 16.62 13.56
CA VAL A 193 10.20 16.32 12.63
C VAL A 193 11.02 15.16 13.17
N MET A 194 11.24 14.15 12.34
CA MET A 194 12.04 12.99 12.73
C MET A 194 12.74 12.35 11.53
N ARG A 195 13.73 11.52 11.82
CA ARG A 195 14.34 10.66 10.82
C ARG A 195 13.58 9.34 10.71
N VAL A 196 13.41 8.87 9.49
CA VAL A 196 13.03 7.50 9.17
C VAL A 196 14.30 6.67 9.35
N ALA A 197 14.36 5.89 10.42
CA ALA A 197 15.54 5.06 10.69
C ALA A 197 15.65 3.95 9.63
N GLY A 198 16.83 3.82 9.00
CA GLY A 198 17.29 2.52 8.51
C GLY A 198 17.72 1.65 9.69
N GLU A 199 17.75 0.33 9.52
CA GLU A 199 18.43 -0.51 10.51
C GLU A 199 19.90 -0.06 10.59
N THR A 200 20.34 0.40 11.75
CA THR A 200 21.73 0.21 12.14
C THR A 200 21.88 -1.28 12.43
N GLU A 201 22.62 -1.98 11.58
CA GLU A 201 23.13 -3.33 11.86
C GLU A 201 23.79 -3.41 13.24
#